data_AF-A0A6P0CA96-F1
#
_entry.id   AF-A0A6P0CA96-F1
#
_cell.length_a   1.000
_cell.length_b   1.000
_cell.length_c   1.000
_cell.angle_alpha   90.00
_cell.angle_beta   90.00
_cell.angle_gamma   90.00
#
_symmetry.space_group_name_H-M   'P 1'
#
loop_
_entity.id
_entity.type
_entity.pdbx_description
1 polymer ?
#
loop_
_entity_poly.entity_id
_entity_poly.type
_entity_poly.pdbx_seq_one_letter_code
_entity_poly.pdbx_strand_id
1 'polypeptide(L)'
;MNIWGYGLFGLLTTFLVFATILPLSKVPFGAIRGLDFPRQQYFVLSIILFASSIAFIPGLAGVSLAVLAFVLGAVQLLYIVKFTPVWAKQSVDASDALRRGVDHQVSMLASNIKMSNRDYDALVRLVLERKPDIVMAIEVDKHWVDALKSALGDHFDHWIEVPRDNGYGLLIMSKLPLTEVEVRDLITKDVPSARMRVTLRNGEAFRLYVVHPEPPVMSHDTKGRDGEIAMVGLEAANDNLPAVVAGDLNDVAWSTTTRRFQRLSGLLDPRVGRGFFNTFSATMPWMRWPLDHLFHDPKFRLIEMRRLTKVGSDHFPMWFVLALATTEAEEASPGEAGDGEAFEAKRMIVEEQKRDRGPIGSDWEDD
;
A
#
# COMPACT_ATOMS: atom_id res chain seq x y z
N MET A 1 28.22 -33.11 5.51
CA MET A 1 26.84 -32.98 4.98
C MET A 1 26.63 -34.04 3.90
N ASN A 2 25.44 -34.65 3.79
CA ASN A 2 25.15 -35.64 2.73
C ASN A 2 24.85 -34.94 1.39
N ILE A 3 24.82 -35.67 0.28
CA ILE A 3 24.58 -35.11 -1.08
C ILE A 3 23.27 -34.32 -1.17
N TRP A 4 22.25 -34.75 -0.43
CA TRP A 4 20.96 -34.10 -0.33
C TRP A 4 21.03 -32.72 0.35
N GLY A 5 21.85 -32.57 1.40
CA GLY A 5 22.06 -31.30 2.07
C GLY A 5 22.78 -30.26 1.20
N TYR A 6 23.76 -30.69 0.40
CA TYR A 6 24.39 -29.81 -0.59
C TYR A 6 23.42 -29.42 -1.73
N GLY A 7 22.62 -30.37 -2.21
CA GLY A 7 21.60 -30.11 -3.23
C GLY A 7 20.52 -29.12 -2.78
N LEU A 8 20.02 -29.27 -1.54
CA LEU A 8 19.07 -28.33 -0.95
C LEU A 8 19.67 -26.92 -0.81
N PHE A 9 20.93 -26.83 -0.37
CA PHE A 9 21.62 -25.56 -0.23
C PHE A 9 21.72 -24.83 -1.58
N GLY A 10 22.20 -25.53 -2.61
CA GLY A 10 22.28 -25.01 -3.96
C GLY A 10 20.93 -24.54 -4.48
N LEU A 11 19.87 -25.33 -4.31
CA LEU A 11 18.51 -24.98 -4.74
C LEU A 11 18.01 -23.68 -4.09
N LEU A 12 18.16 -23.55 -2.77
CA LEU A 12 17.70 -22.36 -2.04
C LEU A 12 18.51 -21.11 -2.40
N THR A 13 19.83 -21.24 -2.56
CA THR A 13 20.68 -20.13 -3.01
C THR A 13 20.32 -19.72 -4.44
N THR A 14 20.15 -20.66 -5.36
CA THR A 14 19.74 -20.38 -6.74
C THR A 14 18.38 -19.70 -6.79
N PHE A 15 17.40 -20.19 -6.03
CA PHE A 15 16.10 -19.54 -5.90
C PHE A 15 16.25 -18.09 -5.41
N LEU A 16 17.04 -17.85 -4.35
CA LEU A 16 17.25 -16.51 -3.80
C LEU A 16 17.93 -15.56 -4.79
N VAL A 17 18.85 -16.06 -5.63
CA VAL A 17 19.46 -15.29 -6.72
C VAL A 17 18.40 -14.84 -7.72
N PHE A 18 17.57 -15.76 -8.22
CA PHE A 18 16.50 -15.41 -9.17
C PHE A 18 15.45 -14.47 -8.55
N ALA A 19 15.05 -14.75 -7.32
CA ALA A 19 14.11 -13.91 -6.56
C ALA A 19 14.65 -12.50 -6.31
N THR A 20 15.97 -12.32 -6.26
CA THR A 20 16.61 -11.01 -6.11
C THR A 20 16.77 -10.29 -7.45
N ILE A 21 17.16 -10.99 -8.51
CA ILE A 21 17.53 -10.39 -9.80
C ILE A 21 16.32 -10.12 -10.69
N LEU A 22 15.38 -11.08 -10.81
CA LEU A 22 14.26 -10.96 -11.74
C LEU A 22 13.41 -9.69 -11.53
N PRO A 23 13.08 -9.28 -10.28
CA PRO A 23 12.34 -8.04 -10.04
C PRO A 23 13.09 -6.76 -10.43
N LEU A 24 14.42 -6.80 -10.55
CA LEU A 24 15.20 -5.64 -11.01
C LEU A 24 14.98 -5.35 -12.50
N SER A 25 14.44 -6.29 -13.26
CA SER A 25 14.03 -6.06 -14.64
C SER A 25 12.87 -5.05 -14.72
N LYS A 26 12.65 -4.43 -15.87
CA LYS A 26 11.47 -3.59 -16.14
C LYS A 26 10.25 -4.41 -16.61
N VAL A 27 10.27 -5.75 -16.48
CA VAL A 27 9.18 -6.61 -17.00
C VAL A 27 7.97 -6.52 -16.06
N PRO A 28 6.82 -5.99 -16.52
CA PRO A 28 5.63 -5.78 -15.69
C PRO A 28 4.76 -7.05 -15.70
N PHE A 29 5.32 -8.20 -15.32
CA PHE A 29 4.59 -9.47 -15.29
C PHE A 29 4.40 -9.94 -13.85
N GLY A 30 3.20 -10.40 -13.50
CA GLY A 30 2.82 -10.72 -12.13
C GLY A 30 3.72 -11.75 -11.46
N ALA A 31 4.16 -12.79 -12.18
CA ALA A 31 5.12 -13.75 -11.62
C ALA A 31 6.49 -13.14 -11.26
N ILE A 32 6.92 -12.09 -11.98
CA ILE A 32 8.16 -11.38 -11.71
C ILE A 32 7.95 -10.34 -10.61
N ARG A 33 6.83 -9.60 -10.65
CA ARG A 33 6.48 -8.60 -9.63
C ARG A 33 6.13 -9.23 -8.29
N GLY A 34 5.55 -10.43 -8.27
CA GLY A 34 5.26 -11.18 -7.06
C GLY A 34 6.53 -11.51 -6.26
N LEU A 35 7.68 -11.63 -6.92
CA LEU A 35 8.97 -11.79 -6.25
C LEU A 35 9.42 -10.51 -5.51
N ASP A 36 8.81 -9.35 -5.75
CA ASP A 36 9.05 -8.17 -4.90
C ASP A 36 8.43 -8.32 -3.50
N PHE A 37 7.45 -9.20 -3.29
CA PHE A 37 6.74 -9.28 -2.02
C PHE A 37 7.62 -9.83 -0.88
N PRO A 38 8.31 -10.99 -1.01
CA PRO A 38 8.88 -11.67 0.15
C PRO A 38 10.25 -11.13 0.61
N ARG A 39 10.56 -9.83 0.42
CA ARG A 39 11.92 -9.31 0.72
C ARG A 39 12.35 -9.49 2.16
N GLN A 40 11.43 -9.38 3.12
CA GLN A 40 11.72 -9.67 4.54
C GLN A 40 12.10 -11.15 4.73
N GLN A 41 11.37 -12.06 4.09
CA GLN A 41 11.60 -13.49 4.14
C GLN A 41 12.92 -13.87 3.43
N TYR A 42 13.21 -13.26 2.29
CA TYR A 42 14.48 -13.42 1.58
C TYR A 42 15.67 -12.93 2.39
N PHE A 43 15.52 -11.83 3.12
CA PHE A 43 16.55 -11.36 4.04
C PHE A 43 16.81 -12.38 5.16
N VAL A 44 15.78 -12.90 5.82
CA VAL A 44 15.94 -13.93 6.85
C VAL A 44 16.56 -15.21 6.27
N LEU A 45 16.08 -15.67 5.11
CA LEU A 45 16.65 -16.82 4.41
C LEU A 45 18.13 -16.62 4.09
N SER A 46 18.52 -15.41 3.67
CA SER A 46 19.92 -15.09 3.38
C SER A 46 20.83 -15.20 4.61
N ILE A 47 20.34 -14.82 5.79
CA ILE A 47 21.07 -14.96 7.07
C ILE A 47 21.23 -16.44 7.43
N ILE A 48 20.16 -17.23 7.27
CA ILE A 48 20.18 -18.67 7.53
C ILE A 48 21.17 -19.36 6.59
N LEU A 49 21.15 -19.03 5.30
CA LEU A 49 22.09 -19.56 4.30
C LEU A 49 23.52 -19.12 4.59
N PHE A 50 23.75 -17.86 4.97
CA PHE A 50 25.07 -17.38 5.37
C PHE A 50 25.65 -18.21 6.53
N ALA A 51 24.92 -18.31 7.64
CA ALA A 51 25.37 -19.04 8.82
C ALA A 51 25.59 -20.54 8.53
N SER A 52 24.65 -21.15 7.78
CA SER A 52 24.71 -22.57 7.43
C SER A 52 25.85 -22.88 6.46
N SER A 53 26.20 -21.97 5.55
CA SER A 53 27.35 -22.13 4.65
C SER A 53 28.64 -22.27 5.43
N ILE A 54 28.86 -21.37 6.41
CA ILE A 54 30.05 -21.37 7.26
C ILE A 54 30.09 -22.61 8.17
N ALA A 55 28.94 -23.01 8.72
CA ALA A 55 28.87 -24.12 9.67
C ALA A 55 29.03 -25.51 9.05
N PHE A 56 28.49 -25.72 7.84
CA PHE A 56 28.31 -27.08 7.29
C PHE A 56 29.00 -27.35 5.96
N ILE A 57 29.53 -26.33 5.28
CA ILE A 57 30.21 -26.47 3.97
C ILE A 57 31.69 -26.10 4.15
N PRO A 58 32.61 -27.07 4.18
CA PRO A 58 34.02 -26.78 4.41
C PRO A 58 34.70 -26.16 3.18
N GLY A 59 35.78 -25.42 3.44
CA GLY A 59 36.67 -24.89 2.42
C GLY A 59 36.10 -23.72 1.61
N LEU A 60 36.70 -23.49 0.43
CA LEU A 60 36.39 -22.33 -0.40
C LEU A 60 34.92 -22.28 -0.83
N ALA A 61 34.29 -23.42 -1.09
CA ALA A 61 32.89 -23.50 -1.49
C ALA A 61 31.94 -22.89 -0.44
N GLY A 62 32.15 -23.19 0.85
CA GLY A 62 31.33 -22.64 1.93
C GLY A 62 31.54 -21.14 2.09
N VAL A 63 32.78 -20.67 1.98
CA VAL A 63 33.10 -19.25 2.00
C VAL A 63 32.44 -18.52 0.82
N SER A 64 32.52 -19.05 -0.40
CA SER A 64 31.88 -18.45 -1.58
C SER A 64 30.35 -18.38 -1.45
N LEU A 65 29.71 -19.43 -0.96
CA LEU A 65 28.26 -19.45 -0.71
C LEU A 65 27.86 -18.49 0.40
N ALA A 66 28.65 -18.38 1.47
CA ALA A 66 28.43 -17.40 2.52
C ALA A 66 28.51 -15.98 1.97
N VAL A 67 29.57 -15.64 1.21
CA VAL A 67 29.71 -14.32 0.58
C VAL A 67 28.53 -14.01 -0.33
N LEU A 68 28.10 -14.97 -1.16
CA LEU A 68 26.93 -14.79 -2.02
C LEU A 68 25.65 -14.53 -1.20
N ALA A 69 25.38 -15.34 -0.17
CA ALA A 69 24.23 -15.15 0.71
C ALA A 69 24.28 -13.79 1.43
N PHE A 70 25.47 -13.35 1.85
CA PHE A 70 25.67 -12.02 2.45
C PHE A 70 25.32 -10.90 1.47
N VAL A 71 25.81 -10.97 0.22
CA VAL A 71 25.49 -9.97 -0.81
C VAL A 71 24.00 -9.93 -1.11
N LEU A 72 23.36 -11.09 -1.27
CA LEU A 72 21.90 -11.17 -1.49
C LEU A 72 21.14 -10.58 -0.30
N GLY A 73 21.55 -10.90 0.93
CA GLY A 73 20.98 -10.32 2.14
C GLY A 73 21.13 -8.81 2.22
N ALA A 74 22.31 -8.28 1.89
CA ALA A 74 22.55 -6.85 1.83
C ALA A 74 21.63 -6.16 0.81
N VAL A 75 21.44 -6.76 -0.37
CA VAL A 75 20.49 -6.23 -1.37
C VAL A 75 19.07 -6.20 -0.80
N GLN A 76 18.59 -7.26 -0.15
CA GLN A 76 17.25 -7.26 0.44
C GLN A 76 17.12 -6.21 1.56
N LEU A 77 18.16 -6.07 2.39
CA LEU A 77 18.22 -5.07 3.45
C LEU A 77 18.07 -3.65 2.89
N LEU A 78 18.73 -3.32 1.78
CA LEU A 78 18.62 -1.99 1.15
C LEU A 78 17.18 -1.61 0.77
N TYR A 79 16.34 -2.59 0.41
CA TYR A 79 14.93 -2.33 0.10
C TYR A 79 14.07 -2.12 1.34
N ILE A 80 14.35 -2.84 2.42
CA ILE A 80 13.47 -2.90 3.60
C ILE A 80 13.93 -1.98 4.75
N VAL A 81 15.22 -1.61 4.82
CA VAL A 81 15.79 -0.83 5.93
C VAL A 81 15.11 0.53 6.10
N LYS A 82 14.65 1.15 5.01
CA LYS A 82 13.96 2.44 5.06
C LYS A 82 12.62 2.40 5.83
N PHE A 83 12.05 1.21 6.04
CA PHE A 83 10.83 1.00 6.82
C PHE A 83 11.12 0.52 8.23
N THR A 84 12.23 0.98 8.80
CA THR A 84 12.62 0.67 10.18
C THR A 84 12.92 1.98 10.93
N PRO A 85 12.86 1.99 12.27
CA PRO A 85 13.18 3.17 13.07
C PRO A 85 14.61 3.70 12.93
N VAL A 86 15.53 2.97 12.31
CA VAL A 86 16.91 3.43 12.08
C VAL A 86 17.04 4.36 10.88
N TRP A 87 16.03 4.42 10.01
CA TRP A 87 16.01 5.31 8.85
C TRP A 87 15.40 6.68 9.21
N ALA A 88 15.83 7.73 8.51
CA ALA A 88 15.25 9.06 8.68
C ALA A 88 13.74 9.04 8.35
N LYS A 89 12.93 9.69 9.19
CA LYS A 89 11.49 9.77 8.99
C LYS A 89 11.21 10.63 7.75
N GLN A 90 10.39 10.10 6.84
CA GLN A 90 9.95 10.87 5.68
C GLN A 90 8.83 11.85 6.06
N SER A 91 7.77 11.35 6.68
CA SER A 91 6.71 12.20 7.21
C SER A 91 7.12 12.80 8.54
N VAL A 92 7.04 14.13 8.67
CA VAL A 92 7.35 14.85 9.92
C VAL A 92 6.23 14.67 10.95
N ASP A 93 6.62 14.43 12.21
CA ASP A 93 5.67 14.33 13.31
C ASP A 93 5.04 15.71 13.62
N ALA A 94 3.75 15.72 13.97
CA ALA A 94 3.08 16.94 14.38
C ALA A 94 3.67 17.49 15.68
N SER A 95 3.95 18.80 15.71
CA SER A 95 4.36 19.52 16.91
C SER A 95 3.24 19.54 17.95
N ASP A 96 3.57 19.81 19.21
CA ASP A 96 2.56 19.89 20.27
C ASP A 96 1.49 20.95 20.02
N ALA A 97 1.85 22.05 19.34
CA ALA A 97 0.88 23.08 18.96
C ALA A 97 -0.13 22.53 17.95
N LEU A 98 0.33 21.82 16.93
CA LEU A 98 -0.54 21.25 15.90
C LEU A 98 -1.38 20.07 16.44
N ARG A 99 -0.82 19.29 17.37
CA ARG A 99 -1.55 18.25 18.12
C ARG A 99 -2.69 18.81 18.97
N ARG A 100 -2.58 20.05 19.46
CA ARG A 100 -3.66 20.74 20.18
C ARG A 100 -4.71 21.35 19.24
N GLY A 101 -4.34 21.69 18.00
CA GLY A 101 -5.23 22.23 16.99
C GLY A 101 -6.11 21.17 16.34
N VAL A 102 -7.09 20.64 17.08
CA VAL A 102 -7.97 19.54 16.62
C VAL A 102 -8.73 19.85 15.33
N ASP A 103 -9.01 21.12 15.05
CA ASP A 103 -9.76 21.53 13.86
C ASP A 103 -8.95 21.40 12.55
N HIS A 104 -7.63 21.29 12.65
CA HIS A 104 -6.72 21.01 11.53
C HIS A 104 -6.51 19.51 11.29
N GLN A 105 -7.11 18.65 12.13
CA GLN A 105 -6.84 17.22 12.14
C GLN A 105 -7.92 16.45 11.38
N VAL A 106 -7.48 15.35 10.78
CA VAL A 106 -8.35 14.34 10.19
C VAL A 106 -7.88 12.96 10.63
N SER A 107 -8.80 12.20 11.20
CA SER A 107 -8.61 10.79 11.54
C SER A 107 -9.27 9.88 10.50
N MET A 108 -8.52 8.91 10.01
CA MET A 108 -8.91 8.03 8.91
C MET A 108 -8.74 6.56 9.31
N LEU A 109 -9.75 5.76 9.00
CA LEU A 109 -9.72 4.31 9.11
C LEU A 109 -9.84 3.70 7.72
N ALA A 110 -8.79 3.05 7.24
CA ALA A 110 -8.78 2.31 5.98
C ALA A 110 -8.87 0.81 6.26
N SER A 111 -9.73 0.09 5.55
CA SER A 111 -9.87 -1.35 5.71
C SER A 111 -10.21 -2.02 4.39
N ASN A 112 -9.31 -2.85 3.88
CA ASN A 112 -9.72 -3.96 3.01
C ASN A 112 -10.49 -4.98 3.86
N ILE A 113 -11.77 -5.17 3.54
CA ILE A 113 -12.68 -5.96 4.37
C ILE A 113 -12.79 -7.43 3.93
N LYS A 114 -12.26 -7.77 2.75
CA LYS A 114 -12.52 -9.00 2.00
C LYS A 114 -14.00 -9.16 1.67
N MET A 115 -14.39 -9.13 0.39
CA MET A 115 -15.81 -9.11 0.02
C MET A 115 -16.58 -10.30 0.59
N SER A 116 -16.02 -11.52 0.57
CA SER A 116 -16.62 -12.75 1.13
C SER A 116 -16.75 -12.77 2.66
N ASN A 117 -16.04 -11.90 3.39
CA ASN A 117 -16.16 -11.79 4.83
C ASN A 117 -17.56 -11.27 5.21
N ARG A 118 -18.14 -11.81 6.29
CA ARG A 118 -19.49 -11.45 6.76
C ARG A 118 -19.51 -11.05 8.24
N ASP A 119 -18.35 -10.90 8.88
CA ASP A 119 -18.23 -10.38 10.24
C ASP A 119 -18.37 -8.84 10.25
N TYR A 120 -19.57 -8.37 9.91
CA TYR A 120 -19.91 -6.94 9.85
C TYR A 120 -19.66 -6.25 11.19
N ASP A 121 -20.02 -6.93 12.28
CA ASP A 121 -19.92 -6.42 13.65
C ASP A 121 -18.48 -6.11 14.05
N ALA A 122 -17.48 -6.85 13.55
CA ALA A 122 -16.09 -6.57 13.86
C ALA A 122 -15.66 -5.19 13.36
N LEU A 123 -16.03 -4.82 12.13
CA LEU A 123 -15.73 -3.49 11.61
C LEU A 123 -16.57 -2.41 12.29
N VAL A 124 -17.87 -2.66 12.52
CA VAL A 124 -18.76 -1.73 13.24
C VAL A 124 -18.21 -1.41 14.62
N ARG A 125 -17.86 -2.42 15.42
CA ARG A 125 -17.25 -2.23 16.75
C ARG A 125 -15.99 -1.40 16.68
N LEU A 126 -15.13 -1.67 15.70
CA LEU A 126 -13.88 -0.93 15.54
C LEU A 126 -14.13 0.55 15.19
N VAL A 127 -15.09 0.84 14.32
CA VAL A 127 -15.49 2.21 13.97
C VAL A 127 -16.08 2.93 15.18
N LEU A 128 -16.93 2.28 15.97
CA LEU A 128 -17.53 2.86 17.18
C LEU A 128 -16.50 3.10 18.28
N GLU A 129 -15.48 2.24 18.40
CA GLU A 129 -14.36 2.40 19.34
C GLU A 129 -13.45 3.57 18.94
N ARG A 130 -13.01 3.60 17.67
CA ARG A 130 -12.00 4.55 17.18
C ARG A 130 -12.59 5.91 16.81
N LYS A 131 -13.88 5.95 16.45
CA LYS A 131 -14.62 7.15 16.03
C LYS A 131 -13.90 7.98 14.96
N PRO A 132 -13.43 7.38 13.84
CA PRO A 132 -12.78 8.11 12.74
C PRO A 132 -13.62 9.27 12.22
N ASP A 133 -12.95 10.25 11.61
CA ASP A 133 -13.60 11.28 10.80
C ASP A 133 -14.02 10.71 9.45
N ILE A 134 -13.17 9.86 8.86
CA ILE A 134 -13.41 9.21 7.58
C ILE A 134 -13.12 7.71 7.69
N VAL A 135 -14.03 6.89 7.19
CA VAL A 135 -13.83 5.45 6.99
C VAL A 135 -13.77 5.17 5.49
N MET A 136 -12.78 4.41 5.08
CA MET A 136 -12.60 3.90 3.72
C MET A 136 -12.60 2.38 3.80
N ALA A 137 -13.72 1.77 3.41
CA ALA A 137 -13.84 0.32 3.26
C ALA A 137 -13.74 -0.03 1.78
N ILE A 138 -12.90 -1.00 1.45
CA ILE A 138 -12.69 -1.50 0.08
C ILE A 138 -12.99 -2.99 0.04
N GLU A 139 -13.33 -3.48 -1.16
CA GLU A 139 -13.92 -4.79 -1.42
C GLU A 139 -15.34 -4.95 -0.87
N VAL A 140 -16.15 -3.89 -0.92
CA VAL A 140 -17.53 -3.92 -0.42
C VAL A 140 -18.56 -4.35 -1.47
N ASP A 141 -19.44 -5.26 -1.10
CA ASP A 141 -20.65 -5.56 -1.86
C ASP A 141 -21.87 -4.82 -1.28
N LYS A 142 -23.04 -5.07 -1.85
CA LYS A 142 -24.29 -4.49 -1.36
C LYS A 142 -24.61 -4.91 0.08
N HIS A 143 -24.28 -6.13 0.49
CA HIS A 143 -24.57 -6.61 1.84
C HIS A 143 -23.75 -5.87 2.89
N TRP A 144 -22.48 -5.59 2.60
CA TRP A 144 -21.62 -4.76 3.45
C TRP A 144 -22.15 -3.34 3.58
N VAL A 145 -22.55 -2.72 2.48
CA VAL A 145 -23.13 -1.36 2.50
C VAL A 145 -24.39 -1.33 3.36
N ASP A 146 -25.32 -2.26 3.16
CA ASP A 146 -26.57 -2.33 3.90
C ASP A 146 -26.33 -2.56 5.41
N ALA A 147 -25.40 -3.46 5.77
CA ALA A 147 -25.04 -3.74 7.16
C ALA A 147 -24.39 -2.52 7.86
N LEU A 148 -23.43 -1.86 7.21
CA LEU A 148 -22.76 -0.69 7.76
C LEU A 148 -23.72 0.50 7.88
N LYS A 149 -24.60 0.72 6.90
CA LYS A 149 -25.66 1.74 7.00
C LYS A 149 -26.58 1.49 8.17
N SER A 150 -27.03 0.26 8.35
CA SER A 150 -27.94 -0.08 9.46
C SER A 150 -27.32 0.18 10.83
N ALA A 151 -26.00 0.02 10.97
CA ALA A 151 -25.31 0.16 12.25
C ALA A 151 -24.68 1.54 12.49
N LEU A 152 -24.28 2.24 11.43
CA LEU A 152 -23.47 3.46 11.48
C LEU A 152 -24.13 4.67 10.80
N GLY A 153 -25.34 4.54 10.25
CA GLY A 153 -26.02 5.61 9.50
C GLY A 153 -26.08 6.95 10.22
N ASP A 154 -26.39 6.93 11.52
CA ASP A 154 -26.49 8.15 12.36
C ASP A 154 -25.12 8.71 12.82
N HIS A 155 -24.01 8.04 12.50
CA HIS A 155 -22.67 8.43 12.92
C HIS A 155 -21.88 9.21 11.86
N PHE A 156 -22.34 9.23 10.61
CA PHE A 156 -21.67 9.86 9.47
C PHE A 156 -22.68 10.60 8.60
N ASP A 157 -22.40 11.87 8.31
CA ASP A 157 -23.28 12.73 7.51
C ASP A 157 -23.14 12.50 5.99
N HIS A 158 -22.03 11.90 5.56
CA HIS A 158 -21.68 11.73 4.15
C HIS A 158 -21.33 10.28 3.82
N TRP A 159 -21.91 9.76 2.75
CA TRP A 159 -21.77 8.38 2.29
C TRP A 159 -21.55 8.32 0.78
N ILE A 160 -20.44 7.73 0.35
CA ILE A 160 -20.16 7.41 -1.05
C ILE A 160 -20.18 5.90 -1.19
N GLU A 161 -21.18 5.39 -1.90
CA GLU A 161 -21.46 3.96 -2.02
C GLU A 161 -21.21 3.49 -3.44
N VAL A 162 -20.21 2.63 -3.61
CA VAL A 162 -19.85 2.04 -4.89
C VAL A 162 -19.72 0.52 -4.72
N PRO A 163 -20.79 -0.19 -4.30
CA PRO A 163 -20.71 -1.64 -4.14
C PRO A 163 -20.42 -2.31 -5.48
N ARG A 164 -19.66 -3.41 -5.44
CA ARG A 164 -19.42 -4.28 -6.58
C ARG A 164 -19.39 -5.73 -6.12
N ASP A 165 -19.84 -6.62 -6.99
CA ASP A 165 -19.81 -8.07 -6.75
C ASP A 165 -18.54 -8.73 -7.34
N ASN A 166 -17.52 -7.93 -7.66
CA ASN A 166 -16.28 -8.36 -8.34
C ASN A 166 -15.01 -8.11 -7.49
N GLY A 167 -15.17 -7.86 -6.18
CA GLY A 167 -14.06 -7.53 -5.28
C GLY A 167 -13.61 -6.06 -5.30
N TYR A 168 -14.08 -5.21 -6.21
CA TYR A 168 -13.58 -3.82 -6.32
C TYR A 168 -14.44 -2.74 -5.68
N GLY A 169 -15.47 -3.11 -4.93
CA GLY A 169 -16.40 -2.13 -4.41
C GLY A 169 -15.76 -1.19 -3.37
N LEU A 170 -16.22 0.05 -3.33
CA LEU A 170 -15.76 1.07 -2.39
C LEU A 170 -16.92 1.59 -1.53
N LEU A 171 -16.64 1.87 -0.26
CA LEU A 171 -17.51 2.61 0.63
C LEU A 171 -16.69 3.65 1.40
N ILE A 172 -17.08 4.92 1.28
CA ILE A 172 -16.51 6.01 2.05
C ILE A 172 -17.60 6.61 2.95
N MET A 173 -17.34 6.66 4.26
CA MET A 173 -18.21 7.29 5.25
C MET A 173 -17.46 8.45 5.89
N SER A 174 -18.06 9.63 6.00
CA SER A 174 -17.39 10.82 6.52
C SER A 174 -18.29 11.68 7.41
N LYS A 175 -17.71 12.16 8.51
CA LYS A 175 -18.28 13.23 9.35
C LYS A 175 -17.94 14.63 8.82
N LEU A 176 -16.91 14.71 7.97
CA LEU A 176 -16.45 15.94 7.35
C LEU A 176 -17.16 16.14 6.00
N PRO A 177 -17.46 17.39 5.61
CA PRO A 177 -18.06 17.67 4.32
C PRO A 177 -17.25 17.11 3.16
N LEU A 178 -17.92 16.29 2.34
CA LEU A 178 -17.41 15.78 1.07
C LEU A 178 -18.06 16.55 -0.08
N THR A 179 -17.25 17.19 -0.91
CA THR A 179 -17.69 17.89 -2.13
C THR A 179 -16.84 17.49 -3.33
N GLU A 180 -17.24 17.89 -4.55
CA GLU A 180 -16.51 17.54 -5.78
C GLU A 180 -16.22 16.03 -5.90
N VAL A 181 -17.23 15.22 -5.58
CA VAL A 181 -17.09 13.75 -5.55
C VAL A 181 -17.17 13.20 -6.95
N GLU A 182 -16.12 12.50 -7.36
CA GLU A 182 -15.99 11.83 -8.65
C GLU A 182 -15.65 10.36 -8.41
N VAL A 183 -16.53 9.45 -8.84
CA VAL A 183 -16.25 8.01 -8.91
C VAL A 183 -15.90 7.68 -10.35
N ARG A 184 -14.73 7.09 -10.57
CA ARG A 184 -14.12 6.95 -11.90
C ARG A 184 -13.42 5.62 -12.05
N ASP A 185 -13.69 4.94 -13.15
CA ASP A 185 -12.91 3.81 -13.62
C ASP A 185 -11.76 4.38 -14.47
N LEU A 186 -10.56 4.51 -13.88
CA LEU A 186 -9.47 5.30 -14.48
C LEU A 186 -8.80 4.59 -15.65
N ILE A 187 -8.53 3.30 -15.47
CA ILE A 187 -7.83 2.46 -16.45
C ILE A 187 -8.70 1.30 -16.88
N THR A 188 -9.18 0.51 -15.92
CA THR A 188 -9.95 -0.70 -16.18
C THR A 188 -11.41 -0.47 -15.79
N LYS A 189 -12.33 -0.80 -16.69
CA LYS A 189 -13.77 -0.72 -16.41
C LYS A 189 -14.14 -1.62 -15.24
N ASP A 190 -15.08 -1.18 -14.40
CA ASP A 190 -15.55 -1.88 -13.19
C ASP A 190 -14.49 -2.02 -12.07
N VAL A 191 -13.39 -1.26 -12.16
CA VAL A 191 -12.40 -1.02 -11.10
C VAL A 191 -12.52 0.46 -10.68
N PRO A 192 -13.44 0.80 -9.76
CA PRO A 192 -13.66 2.19 -9.37
C PRO A 192 -12.51 2.75 -8.53
N SER A 193 -12.25 4.04 -8.74
CA SER A 193 -11.53 4.92 -7.83
C SER A 193 -12.44 6.07 -7.41
N ALA A 194 -12.19 6.69 -6.27
CA ALA A 194 -12.92 7.87 -5.83
C ALA A 194 -11.98 9.05 -5.61
N ARG A 195 -12.37 10.23 -6.08
CA ARG A 195 -11.71 11.52 -5.84
C ARG A 195 -12.72 12.46 -5.20
N MET A 196 -12.36 13.13 -4.12
CA MET A 196 -13.26 14.06 -3.43
C MET A 196 -12.49 15.15 -2.69
N ARG A 197 -13.12 16.31 -2.54
CA ARG A 197 -12.66 17.39 -1.68
C ARG A 197 -13.18 17.14 -0.27
N VAL A 198 -12.28 17.09 0.71
CA VAL A 198 -12.63 17.00 2.13
C VAL A 198 -12.39 18.37 2.76
N THR A 199 -13.41 18.90 3.45
CA THR A 199 -13.28 20.17 4.18
C THR A 199 -13.12 19.90 5.68
N LEU A 200 -12.04 20.39 6.27
CA LEU A 200 -11.75 20.29 7.69
C LEU A 200 -12.62 21.27 8.50
N ARG A 201 -12.63 21.08 9.83
CA ARG A 201 -13.46 21.87 10.76
C ARG A 201 -13.11 23.36 10.76
N ASN A 202 -11.87 23.69 10.45
CA ASN A 202 -11.38 25.05 10.32
C ASN A 202 -11.64 25.69 8.93
N GLY A 203 -12.27 24.97 8.00
CA GLY A 203 -12.55 25.42 6.63
C GLY A 203 -11.42 25.20 5.61
N GLU A 204 -10.24 24.75 6.03
CA GLU A 204 -9.20 24.27 5.11
C GLU A 204 -9.67 22.98 4.42
N ALA A 205 -9.03 22.63 3.30
CA ALA A 205 -9.42 21.44 2.56
C ALA A 205 -8.25 20.77 1.88
N PHE A 206 -8.46 19.48 1.62
CA PHE A 206 -7.51 18.63 0.93
C PHE A 206 -8.23 17.73 -0.07
N ARG A 207 -7.47 17.21 -1.03
CA ARG A 207 -7.97 16.23 -2.00
C ARG A 207 -7.75 14.82 -1.44
N LEU A 208 -8.82 14.05 -1.32
CA LEU A 208 -8.75 12.64 -0.97
C LEU A 208 -8.95 11.79 -2.23
N TYR A 209 -8.02 10.87 -2.46
CA TYR A 209 -8.12 9.80 -3.45
C TYR A 209 -8.22 8.46 -2.72
N VAL A 210 -9.24 7.68 -3.05
CA VAL A 210 -9.43 6.30 -2.59
C VAL A 210 -9.29 5.37 -3.79
N VAL A 211 -8.34 4.46 -3.71
CA VAL A 211 -7.93 3.60 -4.83
C VAL A 211 -7.84 2.15 -4.41
N HIS A 212 -8.19 1.24 -5.31
CA HIS A 212 -7.98 -0.18 -5.15
C HIS A 212 -7.70 -0.81 -6.52
N PRO A 213 -6.50 -0.56 -7.08
CA PRO A 213 -6.14 -1.07 -8.39
C PRO A 213 -5.95 -2.59 -8.36
N GLU A 214 -5.89 -3.18 -9.54
CA GLU A 214 -5.91 -4.64 -9.70
C GLU A 214 -4.76 -5.37 -9.00
N PRO A 215 -5.00 -6.58 -8.44
CA PRO A 215 -3.96 -7.36 -7.80
C PRO A 215 -2.96 -7.93 -8.80
N PRO A 216 -1.70 -8.12 -8.40
CA PRO A 216 -0.74 -8.84 -9.21
C PRO A 216 -1.08 -10.34 -9.18
N VAL A 217 -1.64 -10.84 -10.28
CA VAL A 217 -1.83 -12.29 -10.46
C VAL A 217 -0.68 -12.86 -11.29
N MET A 218 -0.20 -14.06 -10.93
CA MET A 218 0.99 -14.67 -11.53
C MET A 218 0.92 -14.83 -13.06
N SER A 219 -0.29 -14.95 -13.61
CA SER A 219 -0.57 -15.20 -15.01
C SER A 219 -0.74 -13.94 -15.88
N HIS A 220 -0.83 -12.74 -15.30
CA HIS A 220 -1.13 -11.50 -16.03
C HIS A 220 -0.03 -10.44 -15.88
N ASP A 221 -0.08 -9.43 -16.73
CA ASP A 221 0.76 -8.24 -16.60
C ASP A 221 0.21 -7.27 -15.53
N THR A 222 1.06 -6.41 -14.97
CA THR A 222 0.70 -5.45 -13.92
C THR A 222 0.44 -4.04 -14.45
N LYS A 223 0.34 -3.86 -15.77
CA LYS A 223 0.32 -2.52 -16.37
C LYS A 223 -0.94 -1.74 -16.03
N GLY A 224 -2.10 -2.40 -15.95
CA GLY A 224 -3.36 -1.77 -15.53
C GLY A 224 -3.21 -1.11 -14.16
N ARG A 225 -2.82 -1.90 -13.16
CA ARG A 225 -2.49 -1.45 -11.80
C ARG A 225 -1.44 -0.34 -11.79
N ASP A 226 -0.30 -0.54 -12.45
CA ASP A 226 0.81 0.42 -12.46
C ASP A 226 0.41 1.75 -13.14
N GLY A 227 -0.43 1.68 -14.18
CA GLY A 227 -1.00 2.83 -14.88
C GLY A 227 -1.98 3.61 -14.02
N GLU A 228 -2.85 2.93 -13.26
CA GLU A 228 -3.81 3.58 -12.37
C GLU A 228 -3.11 4.33 -11.24
N ILE A 229 -2.15 3.67 -10.59
CA ILE A 229 -1.30 4.28 -9.56
C ILE A 229 -0.59 5.51 -10.13
N ALA A 230 0.00 5.41 -11.32
CA ALA A 230 0.70 6.53 -11.94
C ALA A 230 -0.24 7.68 -12.33
N MET A 231 -1.45 7.39 -12.81
CA MET A 231 -2.46 8.40 -13.14
C MET A 231 -2.85 9.20 -11.89
N VAL A 232 -3.16 8.53 -10.79
CA VAL A 232 -3.51 9.19 -9.52
C VAL A 232 -2.34 10.01 -8.99
N GLY A 233 -1.11 9.50 -9.10
CA GLY A 233 0.07 10.26 -8.70
C GLY A 233 0.27 11.54 -9.51
N LEU A 234 0.06 11.49 -10.83
CA LEU A 234 0.11 12.66 -11.70
C LEU A 234 -1.04 13.64 -11.42
N GLU A 235 -2.25 13.15 -11.16
CA GLU A 235 -3.38 14.02 -10.78
C GLU A 235 -3.10 14.73 -9.46
N ALA A 236 -2.62 14.02 -8.45
CA ALA A 236 -2.31 14.59 -7.14
C ALA A 236 -1.22 15.67 -7.22
N ALA A 237 -0.18 15.47 -8.03
CA ALA A 237 0.87 16.48 -8.25
C ALA A 237 0.37 17.76 -8.95
N ASN A 238 -0.72 17.66 -9.72
CA ASN A 238 -1.27 18.80 -10.46
C ASN A 238 -2.54 19.39 -9.80
N ASP A 239 -2.98 18.86 -8.65
CA ASP A 239 -4.09 19.42 -7.89
C ASP A 239 -3.61 20.64 -7.08
N ASN A 240 -4.47 21.65 -6.96
CA ASN A 240 -4.15 22.86 -6.19
C ASN A 240 -4.33 22.67 -4.68
N LEU A 241 -5.01 21.60 -4.26
CA LEU A 241 -5.18 21.24 -2.86
C LEU A 241 -4.10 20.25 -2.42
N PRO A 242 -3.66 20.30 -1.15
CA PRO A 242 -2.86 19.23 -0.56
C PRO A 242 -3.59 17.89 -0.76
N ALA A 243 -2.87 16.83 -1.13
CA ALA A 243 -3.48 15.53 -1.43
C ALA A 243 -3.21 14.47 -0.34
N VAL A 244 -4.18 13.57 -0.18
CA VAL A 244 -4.05 12.30 0.52
C VAL A 244 -4.52 11.21 -0.45
N VAL A 245 -3.69 10.18 -0.64
CA VAL A 245 -4.02 9.00 -1.46
C VAL A 245 -4.00 7.79 -0.54
N ALA A 246 -5.12 7.07 -0.43
CA ALA A 246 -5.26 5.94 0.47
C ALA A 246 -5.98 4.76 -0.19
N GLY A 247 -5.67 3.55 0.28
CA GLY A 247 -6.29 2.31 -0.16
C GLY A 247 -5.30 1.17 -0.26
N ASP A 248 -5.77 0.02 -0.72
CA ASP A 248 -4.92 -1.13 -1.00
C ASP A 248 -4.42 -1.04 -2.44
N LEU A 249 -3.12 -0.76 -2.58
CA LEU A 249 -2.48 -0.64 -3.90
C LEU A 249 -2.14 -1.99 -4.51
N ASN A 250 -2.40 -3.09 -3.81
CA ASN A 250 -2.03 -4.43 -4.23
C ASN A 250 -0.52 -4.52 -4.56
N ASP A 251 0.28 -3.74 -3.85
CA ASP A 251 1.70 -3.60 -4.10
C ASP A 251 2.44 -3.26 -2.82
N VAL A 252 3.69 -3.70 -2.73
CA VAL A 252 4.50 -3.52 -1.52
C VAL A 252 5.18 -2.16 -1.49
N ALA A 253 5.36 -1.60 -0.28
CA ALA A 253 5.96 -0.28 -0.09
C ALA A 253 7.37 -0.08 -0.72
N TRP A 254 8.12 -1.16 -0.90
CA TRP A 254 9.44 -1.17 -1.56
C TRP A 254 9.38 -1.59 -3.04
N SER A 255 8.22 -1.61 -3.69
CA SER A 255 8.14 -1.90 -5.12
C SER A 255 8.71 -0.73 -5.95
N THR A 256 9.01 -1.02 -7.21
CA THR A 256 9.37 0.03 -8.18
C THR A 256 8.21 0.97 -8.46
N THR A 257 6.99 0.46 -8.53
CA THR A 257 5.76 1.21 -8.84
C THR A 257 5.44 2.20 -7.72
N THR A 258 5.46 1.77 -6.45
CA THR A 258 5.24 2.67 -5.30
C THR A 258 6.33 3.76 -5.20
N ARG A 259 7.59 3.43 -5.49
CA ARG A 259 8.65 4.46 -5.52
C ARG A 259 8.45 5.46 -6.67
N ARG A 260 8.02 4.99 -7.85
CA ARG A 260 7.68 5.84 -9.00
C ARG A 260 6.50 6.75 -8.65
N PHE A 261 5.45 6.21 -8.03
CA PHE A 261 4.32 6.98 -7.54
C PHE A 261 4.75 8.15 -6.65
N GLN A 262 5.58 7.90 -5.64
CA GLN A 262 6.04 8.96 -4.73
C GLN A 262 6.85 10.03 -5.48
N ARG A 263 7.73 9.64 -6.41
CA ARG A 263 8.50 10.62 -7.23
C ARG A 263 7.62 11.44 -8.18
N LEU A 264 6.60 10.83 -8.76
CA LEU A 264 5.67 11.50 -9.68
C LEU A 264 4.72 12.44 -8.93
N SER A 265 4.28 12.05 -7.74
CA SER A 265 3.26 12.76 -6.97
C SER A 265 3.84 13.77 -5.97
N GLY A 266 5.09 13.57 -5.53
CA GLY A 266 5.68 14.30 -4.41
C GLY A 266 5.15 13.87 -3.03
N LEU A 267 4.24 12.90 -2.96
CA LEU A 267 3.61 12.49 -1.71
C LEU A 267 4.55 11.62 -0.86
N LEU A 268 4.39 11.76 0.45
CA LEU A 268 5.23 11.13 1.47
C LEU A 268 4.60 9.84 1.99
N ASP A 269 5.45 8.86 2.31
CA ASP A 269 5.05 7.60 2.95
C ASP A 269 5.31 7.66 4.47
N PRO A 270 4.27 7.65 5.32
CA PRO A 270 4.44 7.76 6.77
C PRO A 270 5.15 6.55 7.39
N ARG A 271 5.26 5.42 6.68
CA ARG A 271 5.96 4.21 7.13
C ARG A 271 7.47 4.34 7.12
N VAL A 272 8.01 5.20 6.24
CA VAL A 272 9.46 5.42 6.12
C VAL A 272 10.00 6.03 7.41
N GLY A 273 11.03 5.38 7.96
CA GLY A 273 11.62 5.71 9.26
C GLY A 273 10.82 5.24 10.48
N ARG A 274 9.80 4.39 10.31
CA ARG A 274 8.93 3.94 11.42
C ARG A 274 8.73 2.43 11.49
N GLY A 275 8.34 1.80 10.40
CA GLY A 275 7.97 0.39 10.44
C GLY A 275 7.38 -0.10 9.13
N PHE A 276 7.23 -1.41 8.98
CA PHE A 276 6.60 -1.99 7.79
C PHE A 276 5.09 -1.79 7.77
N PHE A 277 4.42 -1.92 8.92
CA PHE A 277 2.95 -1.92 9.03
C PHE A 277 2.29 -2.96 8.10
N ASN A 278 2.83 -4.18 8.09
CA ASN A 278 2.33 -5.27 7.24
C ASN A 278 0.84 -5.56 7.49
N THR A 279 -0.02 -5.25 6.52
CA THR A 279 -1.48 -5.40 6.60
C THR A 279 -1.98 -6.73 6.06
N PHE A 280 -1.32 -7.30 5.06
CA PHE A 280 -1.67 -8.60 4.48
C PHE A 280 -0.50 -9.58 4.56
N SER A 281 -0.61 -10.82 5.00
CA SER A 281 -1.83 -11.49 5.39
C SER A 281 -2.08 -11.43 6.89
N ALA A 282 -3.30 -11.10 7.27
CA ALA A 282 -3.81 -11.20 8.62
C ALA A 282 -4.03 -12.66 9.07
N THR A 283 -4.08 -13.62 8.15
CA THR A 283 -4.24 -15.06 8.43
C THR A 283 -2.90 -15.79 8.52
N MET A 284 -1.87 -15.35 7.79
CA MET A 284 -0.57 -16.03 7.73
C MET A 284 0.56 -15.16 8.30
N PRO A 285 0.97 -15.33 9.58
CA PRO A 285 1.98 -14.50 10.22
C PRO A 285 3.35 -14.45 9.51
N TRP A 286 3.72 -15.51 8.79
CA TRP A 286 4.98 -15.61 8.04
C TRP A 286 4.94 -14.99 6.63
N MET A 287 3.75 -14.64 6.12
CA MET A 287 3.54 -14.00 4.81
C MET A 287 2.84 -12.66 5.00
N ARG A 288 3.57 -11.71 5.59
CA ARG A 288 3.07 -10.39 5.94
C ARG A 288 3.83 -9.29 5.20
N TRP A 289 3.08 -8.40 4.56
CA TRP A 289 3.47 -7.37 3.62
C TRP A 289 2.55 -6.14 3.75
N PRO A 290 3.04 -4.94 3.43
CA PRO A 290 2.28 -3.70 3.60
C PRO A 290 1.62 -3.30 2.29
N LEU A 291 0.39 -3.78 2.08
CA LEU A 291 -0.36 -3.57 0.84
C LEU A 291 -1.34 -2.39 0.93
N ASP A 292 -1.78 -2.04 2.13
CA ASP A 292 -2.59 -0.86 2.38
C ASP A 292 -1.68 0.36 2.61
N HIS A 293 -1.88 1.39 1.81
CA HIS A 293 -1.07 2.60 1.82
C HIS A 293 -1.91 3.80 2.23
N LEU A 294 -1.22 4.76 2.84
CA LEU A 294 -1.64 6.15 2.87
C LEU A 294 -0.43 6.98 2.50
N PHE A 295 -0.54 7.75 1.43
CA PHE A 295 0.42 8.79 1.07
C PHE A 295 -0.20 10.15 1.30
N HIS A 296 0.60 11.13 1.70
CA HIS A 296 0.11 12.47 1.99
C HIS A 296 1.07 13.55 1.50
N ASP A 297 0.50 14.72 1.25
CA ASP A 297 1.23 15.93 0.88
C ASP A 297 2.20 16.38 2.00
N PRO A 298 3.35 16.99 1.67
CA PRO A 298 4.30 17.55 2.64
C PRO A 298 3.71 18.60 3.59
N LYS A 299 2.54 19.19 3.30
CA LYS A 299 1.80 20.06 4.23
C LYS A 299 1.18 19.31 5.40
N PHE A 300 0.98 18.00 5.31
CA PHE A 300 0.51 17.23 6.44
C PHE A 300 1.63 16.93 7.44
N ARG A 301 1.26 16.79 8.70
CA ARG A 301 2.09 16.23 9.77
C ARG A 301 1.43 14.99 10.33
N LEU A 302 2.24 13.99 10.64
CA LEU A 302 1.77 12.73 11.20
C LEU A 302 1.53 12.88 12.71
N ILE A 303 0.31 12.63 13.17
CA ILE A 303 -0.01 12.57 14.60
C ILE A 303 0.10 11.13 15.10
N GLU A 304 -0.55 10.20 14.39
CA GLU A 304 -0.62 8.78 14.73
C GLU A 304 -0.73 7.92 13.46
N MET A 305 -0.10 6.76 13.48
CA MET A 305 -0.32 5.69 12.51
C MET A 305 -0.25 4.34 13.22
N ARG A 306 -1.25 3.48 12.98
CA ARG A 306 -1.32 2.18 13.64
C ARG A 306 -2.00 1.15 12.78
N ARG A 307 -1.41 -0.05 12.72
CA ARG A 307 -2.12 -1.25 12.26
C ARG A 307 -3.01 -1.77 13.39
N LEU A 308 -4.30 -1.90 13.11
CA LEU A 308 -5.31 -2.30 14.08
C LEU A 308 -5.49 -3.82 14.12
N THR A 309 -6.40 -4.27 14.97
CA THR A 309 -6.77 -5.68 15.11
C THR A 309 -7.56 -6.17 13.90
N LYS A 310 -7.42 -7.46 13.59
CA LYS A 310 -8.11 -8.13 12.47
C LYS A 310 -9.64 -8.00 12.61
N VAL A 311 -10.35 -7.78 11.51
CA VAL A 311 -11.82 -7.65 11.43
C VAL A 311 -12.46 -8.75 10.58
N GLY A 312 -12.01 -9.99 10.74
CA GLY A 312 -12.43 -11.12 9.90
C GLY A 312 -11.67 -11.22 8.57
N SER A 313 -11.40 -10.07 7.92
CA SER A 313 -10.62 -9.90 6.68
C SER A 313 -9.21 -10.51 6.74
N ASP A 314 -8.67 -10.92 5.60
CA ASP A 314 -7.26 -11.26 5.42
C ASP A 314 -6.33 -10.03 5.39
N HIS A 315 -6.87 -8.82 5.47
CA HIS A 315 -6.15 -7.59 5.77
C HIS A 315 -6.41 -7.09 7.22
N PHE A 316 -5.41 -6.40 7.77
CA PHE A 316 -5.58 -5.61 8.99
C PHE A 316 -6.00 -4.17 8.64
N PRO A 317 -6.99 -3.59 9.34
CA PRO A 317 -7.30 -2.18 9.18
C PRO A 317 -6.14 -1.29 9.61
N MET A 318 -6.05 -0.12 8.96
CA MET A 318 -5.06 0.91 9.26
C MET A 318 -5.73 2.17 9.79
N TRP A 319 -5.14 2.70 10.87
CA TRP A 319 -5.52 3.96 11.49
C TRP A 319 -4.48 5.02 11.19
N PHE A 320 -4.94 6.20 10.78
CA PHE A 320 -4.09 7.35 10.54
C PHE A 320 -4.72 8.59 11.17
N VAL A 321 -3.89 9.44 11.77
CA VAL A 321 -4.27 10.79 12.16
C VAL A 321 -3.25 11.74 11.59
N LEU A 322 -3.71 12.65 10.75
CA LEU A 322 -2.91 13.69 10.13
C LEU A 322 -3.40 15.06 10.60
N ALA A 323 -2.50 16.03 10.61
CA ALA A 323 -2.84 17.43 10.75
C ALA A 323 -2.35 18.22 9.55
N LEU A 324 -3.22 19.05 8.97
CA LEU A 324 -2.84 19.95 7.91
C LEU A 324 -2.15 21.18 8.50
N ALA A 325 -0.88 21.40 8.13
CA ALA A 325 -0.11 22.56 8.56
C ALA A 325 -0.20 23.69 7.54
N THR A 326 0.05 24.92 7.99
CA THR A 326 0.09 26.12 7.14
C THR A 326 1.34 26.20 6.27
N THR A 327 2.39 25.43 6.60
CA THR A 327 3.64 25.36 5.85
C THR A 327 4.02 23.92 5.53
N GLU A 328 4.73 23.74 4.41
CA GLU A 328 5.35 22.46 4.06
C GLU A 328 6.43 22.09 5.09
N ALA A 329 6.64 20.79 5.28
CA ALA A 329 7.72 20.31 6.15
C ALA A 329 9.06 20.46 5.43
N GLU A 330 10.10 20.93 6.11
CA GLU A 330 11.42 21.19 5.50
C GLU A 330 12.24 19.93 5.16
N GLU A 331 11.78 18.70 5.39
CA GLU A 331 12.59 17.50 5.11
C GLU A 331 11.85 16.29 4.53
N ALA A 332 12.64 15.56 3.71
CA ALA A 332 12.43 14.27 3.02
C ALA A 332 11.51 14.26 1.80
N SER A 333 11.94 14.93 0.73
CA SER A 333 11.44 14.67 -0.62
C SER A 333 11.63 13.20 -1.02
N PRO A 334 10.65 12.56 -1.70
CA PRO A 334 10.79 11.23 -2.27
C PRO A 334 11.81 11.14 -3.43
N GLY A 335 12.48 12.26 -3.74
CA GLY A 335 13.33 12.44 -4.90
C GLY A 335 12.53 12.94 -6.10
N GLU A 336 13.22 13.46 -7.11
CA GLU A 336 12.60 13.90 -8.36
C GLU A 336 12.38 12.71 -9.30
N ALA A 337 11.27 12.74 -10.04
CA ALA A 337 11.04 11.80 -11.13
C ALA A 337 12.18 11.93 -12.16
N GLY A 338 12.74 10.80 -12.58
CA GLY A 338 13.84 10.81 -13.56
C GLY A 338 13.38 11.27 -14.94
N ASP A 339 14.34 11.69 -15.77
CA ASP A 339 14.09 12.08 -17.16
C ASP A 339 13.27 11.01 -17.90
N GLY A 340 12.11 11.42 -18.42
CA GLY A 340 11.21 10.54 -19.17
C GLY A 340 10.33 9.61 -18.32
N GLU A 341 10.47 9.56 -16.99
CA GLU A 341 9.64 8.70 -16.13
C GLU A 341 8.15 9.09 -16.20
N ALA A 342 7.86 10.39 -16.15
CA ALA A 342 6.50 10.90 -16.34
C ALA A 342 5.96 10.63 -17.76
N PHE A 343 6.83 10.63 -18.78
CA PHE A 343 6.46 10.29 -20.15
C PHE A 343 6.15 8.80 -20.29
N GLU A 344 6.98 7.91 -19.75
CA GLU A 344 6.73 6.47 -19.70
C GLU A 344 5.39 6.16 -19.01
N ALA A 345 5.12 6.81 -17.87
CA ALA A 345 3.86 6.67 -17.14
C ALA A 345 2.66 7.10 -17.99
N LYS A 346 2.70 8.29 -18.58
CA LYS A 346 1.64 8.79 -19.47
C LYS A 346 1.40 7.88 -20.67
N ARG A 347 2.47 7.34 -21.28
CA ARG A 347 2.33 6.40 -22.39
C ARG A 347 1.64 5.10 -21.95
N MET A 348 2.05 4.52 -20.82
CA MET A 348 1.43 3.31 -20.27
C MET A 348 -0.06 3.52 -19.98
N ILE A 349 -0.41 4.65 -19.36
CA ILE A 349 -1.80 5.02 -19.08
C ILE A 349 -2.65 5.00 -20.36
N VAL A 350 -2.18 5.70 -21.41
CA VAL A 350 -2.92 5.79 -22.69
C VAL A 350 -3.01 4.44 -23.40
N GLU A 351 -1.99 3.58 -23.28
CA GLU A 351 -2.02 2.22 -23.83
C GLU A 351 -3.03 1.34 -23.11
N GLU A 352 -3.06 1.36 -21.77
CA GLU A 352 -3.96 0.53 -20.97
C GLU A 352 -5.42 1.01 -21.04
N GLN A 353 -5.67 2.32 -21.10
CA GLN A 353 -7.03 2.85 -21.30
C GLN A 353 -7.67 2.43 -22.64
N LYS A 354 -6.86 2.02 -23.62
CA LYS A 354 -7.33 1.52 -24.92
C LYS A 354 -7.58 0.01 -24.92
N ARG A 355 -7.13 -0.72 -23.90
CA ARG A 355 -7.33 -2.16 -23.80
C ARG A 355 -8.75 -2.43 -23.30
N ASP A 356 -9.50 -3.18 -24.09
CA ASP A 356 -10.80 -3.70 -23.69
C ASP A 356 -10.62 -5.08 -23.06
N ARG A 357 -10.62 -5.12 -21.72
CA ARG A 357 -10.55 -6.34 -20.92
C ARG A 357 -11.29 -6.18 -19.61
N GLY A 358 -11.72 -7.29 -19.03
CA GLY A 358 -12.30 -7.29 -17.69
C GLY A 358 -11.26 -7.02 -16.58
N PRO A 359 -11.73 -6.70 -15.37
CA PRO A 359 -10.90 -6.65 -14.17
C PRO A 359 -10.18 -7.98 -13.93
N ILE A 360 -8.90 -7.90 -13.59
CA ILE A 360 -8.12 -9.04 -13.12
C ILE A 360 -8.49 -9.33 -11.65
N GLY A 361 -8.51 -10.60 -11.24
CA GLY A 361 -8.64 -10.94 -9.83
C GLY A 361 -10.05 -10.82 -9.24
N SER A 362 -11.07 -10.71 -10.09
CA SER A 362 -12.47 -10.77 -9.65
C SER A 362 -12.93 -12.15 -9.18
N ASP A 363 -12.14 -13.20 -9.47
CA ASP A 363 -12.39 -14.60 -9.13
C ASP A 363 -11.90 -15.00 -7.73
N TRP A 364 -11.14 -14.15 -7.02
CA TRP A 364 -10.54 -14.49 -5.73
C TRP A 364 -11.55 -14.55 -4.57
N GLU A 365 -12.78 -14.13 -4.82
CA GLU A 365 -13.88 -14.14 -3.86
C GLU A 365 -14.79 -15.37 -4.00
N ASP A 366 -14.57 -16.20 -5.02
CA ASP A 366 -15.35 -17.42 -5.27
C ASP A 366 -14.85 -18.65 -4.47
N ASP A 367 -13.71 -18.51 -3.77
CA ASP A 367 -13.05 -19.51 -2.92
C ASP A 367 -13.04 -19.13 -1.42
#